data_AF-A0AAP3AH15-F1
#
_entry.id   AF-A0AAP3AH15-F1
#
_cell.length_a   1.000
_cell.length_b   1.000
_cell.length_c   1.000
_cell.angle_alpha   90.00
_cell.angle_beta   90.00
_cell.angle_gamma   90.00
#
_symmetry.space_group_name_H-M   'P 1'
#
loop_
_entity.id
_entity.type
_entity.pdbx_description
1 polymer ?
#
loop_
_entity_poly.entity_id
_entity_poly.type
_entity_poly.pdbx_seq_one_letter_code
_entity_poly.pdbx_strand_id
1 'polypeptide(L)'
;MEQFEAEVTEDQLLAATVNAQAQREWEADPTVWQRLDEPTPYGDDSVDRMGQYEDPAILEEFPTVADALMSLEAFQGASELFGRHLRAMVLSRHAQMAPGRVEPVDRAEFEALPARTQLAGAERLEAMVDEVFSWMRSQGMDPWPGRQAPPRLVNEKLRDLMAAKEV
;
A
#
# COMPACT_ATOMS: atom_id res chain seq x y z
N MET A 1 -27.88 40.50 -14.51
CA MET A 1 -27.17 39.36 -13.89
C MET A 1 -25.73 39.48 -14.34
N GLU A 2 -24.87 40.02 -13.48
CA GLU A 2 -23.43 40.10 -13.74
C GLU A 2 -22.84 38.71 -13.53
N GLN A 3 -22.23 38.17 -14.59
CA GLN A 3 -21.37 36.99 -14.49
C GLN A 3 -20.03 37.47 -13.96
N PHE A 4 -19.73 37.15 -12.70
CA PHE A 4 -18.37 37.24 -12.17
C PHE A 4 -17.57 36.10 -12.78
N GLU A 5 -16.83 36.39 -13.86
CA GLU A 5 -15.68 35.56 -14.23
C GLU A 5 -14.62 35.80 -13.14
N ALA A 6 -14.38 34.81 -12.29
CA ALA A 6 -13.28 34.87 -11.34
C ALA A 6 -11.97 34.86 -12.13
N GLU A 7 -11.25 35.98 -12.15
CA GLU A 7 -9.89 36.04 -12.68
C GLU A 7 -9.00 35.12 -11.84
N VAL A 8 -8.54 34.03 -12.46
CA VAL A 8 -7.53 33.16 -11.87
C VAL A 8 -6.23 33.96 -11.81
N THR A 9 -5.68 34.14 -10.60
CA THR A 9 -4.47 34.93 -10.42
C THR A 9 -3.24 34.16 -10.91
N GLU A 10 -2.18 34.88 -11.29
CA GLU A 10 -0.90 34.28 -11.71
C GLU A 10 -0.32 33.36 -10.60
N ASP A 11 -0.52 33.73 -9.33
CA ASP A 11 -0.16 32.93 -8.17
C ASP A 11 -0.95 31.60 -8.09
N GLN A 12 -2.24 31.62 -8.45
CA GLN A 12 -3.06 30.40 -8.49
C GLN A 12 -2.63 29.46 -9.63
N LEU A 13 -2.27 30.01 -10.79
CA LEU A 13 -1.74 29.23 -11.92
C LEU A 13 -0.36 28.62 -11.60
N LEU A 14 0.50 29.38 -10.93
CA LEU A 14 1.81 28.91 -10.49
C LEU A 14 1.67 27.79 -9.44
N ALA A 15 0.81 27.97 -8.44
CA ALA A 15 0.52 26.96 -7.41
C ALA A 15 -0.06 25.67 -8.02
N ALA A 16 -1.00 25.79 -8.97
CA ALA A 16 -1.56 24.64 -9.68
C ALA A 16 -0.49 23.88 -10.48
N THR A 17 0.43 24.60 -11.12
CA THR A 17 1.52 24.00 -11.90
C THR A 17 2.54 23.29 -11.01
N VAL A 18 2.92 23.91 -9.89
CA VAL A 18 3.83 23.31 -8.89
C VAL A 18 3.22 22.05 -8.29
N ASN A 19 1.94 22.08 -7.93
CA ASN A 19 1.23 20.90 -7.41
C ASN A 19 1.15 19.79 -8.46
N ALA A 20 0.85 20.11 -9.73
CA ALA A 20 0.82 19.12 -10.81
C ALA A 20 2.19 18.50 -11.12
N GLN A 21 3.29 19.23 -10.88
CA GLN A 21 4.64 18.67 -11.00
C GLN A 21 4.96 17.75 -9.81
N ALA A 22 4.67 18.19 -8.59
CA ALA A 22 4.87 17.40 -7.38
C ALA A 22 4.05 16.09 -7.40
N GLN A 23 2.81 16.13 -7.90
CA GLN A 23 1.98 14.94 -8.12
C GLN A 23 2.64 13.96 -9.09
N ARG A 24 3.11 14.44 -10.25
CA ARG A 24 3.79 13.58 -11.23
C ARG A 24 5.08 12.98 -10.71
N GLU A 25 5.87 13.72 -9.94
CA GLU A 25 7.09 13.23 -9.32
C GLU A 25 6.79 12.15 -8.28
N TRP A 26 5.77 12.36 -7.45
CA TRP A 26 5.31 11.39 -6.47
C TRP A 26 4.74 10.13 -7.13
N GLU A 27 3.91 10.28 -8.17
CA GLU A 27 3.31 9.16 -8.90
C GLU A 27 4.37 8.29 -9.61
N ALA A 28 5.49 8.88 -9.99
CA ALA A 28 6.60 8.19 -10.63
C ALA A 28 7.62 7.59 -9.66
N ASP A 29 7.61 7.95 -8.37
CA ASP A 29 8.61 7.53 -7.40
C ASP A 29 8.22 6.22 -6.68
N PRO A 30 8.90 5.09 -6.96
CA PRO A 30 8.57 3.80 -6.36
C PRO A 30 8.95 3.69 -4.88
N THR A 31 9.57 4.71 -4.29
CA THR A 31 10.09 4.72 -2.92
C THR A 31 9.32 5.63 -1.97
N VAL A 32 8.22 6.26 -2.42
CA VAL A 32 7.37 7.14 -1.58
C VAL A 32 6.95 6.49 -0.25
N TRP A 33 6.70 5.18 -0.23
CA TRP A 33 6.34 4.42 0.97
C TRP A 33 7.40 4.38 2.08
N GLN A 34 8.64 4.75 1.75
CA GLN A 34 9.74 4.85 2.72
C GLN A 34 9.64 6.14 3.56
N ARG A 35 8.86 7.13 3.10
CA ARG A 35 8.79 8.49 3.63
C ARG A 35 7.42 8.72 4.27
N LEU A 36 7.18 8.04 5.40
CA LEU A 36 5.88 8.08 6.06
C LEU A 36 5.49 9.50 6.47
N ASP A 37 6.40 10.28 7.04
CA ASP A 37 6.04 11.57 7.63
C ASP A 37 6.17 12.76 6.65
N GLU A 38 6.40 12.50 5.35
CA GLU A 38 6.48 13.55 4.34
C GLU A 38 5.08 13.92 3.79
N PRO A 39 4.77 15.22 3.62
CA PRO A 39 3.52 15.66 3.02
C PRO A 39 3.35 15.10 1.61
N THR A 40 2.13 14.66 1.30
CA THR A 40 1.78 14.25 -0.06
C THR A 40 1.36 15.46 -0.88
N PRO A 41 1.54 15.43 -2.21
CA PRO A 41 1.10 16.51 -3.09
C PRO A 41 -0.44 16.53 -3.28
N TYR A 42 -1.17 15.67 -2.57
CA TYR A 42 -2.63 15.61 -2.54
C TYR A 42 -3.24 16.40 -1.37
N GLY A 43 -2.41 16.97 -0.49
CA GLY A 43 -2.85 17.85 0.59
C GLY A 43 -2.87 17.20 1.97
N ASP A 44 -2.52 15.92 2.09
CA ASP A 44 -2.46 15.21 3.36
C ASP A 44 -1.03 14.91 3.81
N ASP A 45 -0.83 15.01 5.12
CA ASP A 45 0.43 14.70 5.80
C ASP A 45 0.55 13.19 6.02
N SER A 46 1.09 12.48 5.01
CA SER A 46 1.68 11.11 5.04
C SER A 46 1.18 10.19 3.92
N VAL A 47 2.06 9.30 3.44
CA VAL A 47 1.68 8.17 2.55
C VAL A 47 0.74 7.17 3.24
N ASP A 48 0.74 7.09 4.57
CA ASP A 48 -0.25 6.33 5.34
C ASP A 48 -1.64 7.01 5.41
N ARG A 49 -1.71 8.30 5.01
CA ARG A 49 -2.89 9.17 4.98
C ARG A 49 -3.12 9.80 3.60
N MET A 50 -2.79 9.10 2.51
CA MET A 50 -3.32 9.50 1.21
C MET A 50 -4.83 9.70 1.35
N GLY A 51 -5.36 10.94 1.30
CA GLY A 51 -6.74 11.29 1.63
C GLY A 51 -7.83 10.65 0.78
N GLN A 52 -7.46 9.79 -0.18
CA GLN A 52 -8.39 8.81 -0.74
C GLN A 52 -8.75 7.68 0.24
N TYR A 53 -7.98 7.45 1.30
CA TYR A 53 -8.15 6.37 2.28
C TYR A 53 -8.42 6.87 3.70
N GLU A 54 -8.67 8.17 3.90
CA GLU A 54 -9.14 8.71 5.19
C GLU A 54 -10.65 8.50 5.39
N ASP A 55 -11.40 8.15 4.34
CA ASP A 55 -12.81 7.78 4.49
C ASP A 55 -12.89 6.48 5.31
N PRO A 56 -13.51 6.49 6.51
CA PRO A 56 -13.75 5.28 7.28
C PRO A 56 -14.49 4.22 6.47
N ALA A 57 -15.33 4.62 5.51
CA ALA A 57 -15.98 3.70 4.58
C ALA A 57 -14.98 3.05 3.63
N ILE A 58 -13.95 3.75 3.15
CA ILE A 58 -12.87 3.17 2.32
C ILE A 58 -11.93 2.32 3.18
N LEU A 59 -11.72 2.64 4.46
CA LEU A 59 -10.98 1.76 5.39
C LEU A 59 -11.78 0.50 5.79
N GLU A 60 -13.12 0.60 5.81
CA GLU A 60 -14.04 -0.53 6.00
C GLU A 60 -14.23 -1.36 4.71
N GLU A 61 -14.25 -0.72 3.53
CA GLU A 61 -14.36 -1.35 2.20
C GLU A 61 -13.02 -1.94 1.71
N PHE A 62 -11.90 -1.38 2.17
CA PHE A 62 -10.56 -1.84 1.84
C PHE A 62 -9.73 -2.02 3.12
N PRO A 63 -10.02 -3.03 3.97
CA PRO A 63 -9.02 -3.51 4.92
C PRO A 63 -7.80 -3.87 4.08
N THR A 64 -6.73 -3.06 4.17
CA THR A 64 -5.60 -3.26 3.26
C THR A 64 -5.13 -4.69 3.49
N VAL A 65 -4.83 -5.43 2.42
CA VAL A 65 -4.39 -6.83 2.58
C VAL A 65 -3.16 -6.91 3.51
N ALA A 66 -2.40 -5.81 3.62
CA ALA A 66 -1.39 -5.60 4.65
C ALA A 66 -1.92 -5.66 6.09
N ASP A 67 -3.00 -4.96 6.45
CA ASP A 67 -3.60 -5.00 7.80
C ASP A 67 -4.12 -6.41 8.13
N ALA A 68 -4.78 -7.05 7.17
CA ALA A 68 -5.25 -8.43 7.31
C ALA A 68 -4.08 -9.40 7.53
N LEU A 69 -2.98 -9.24 6.80
CA LEU A 69 -1.76 -10.03 6.99
C LEU A 69 -1.13 -9.81 8.36
N MET A 70 -0.99 -8.56 8.79
CA MET A 70 -0.38 -8.23 10.08
C MET A 70 -1.20 -8.79 11.26
N SER A 71 -2.49 -9.04 11.07
CA SER A 71 -3.35 -9.71 12.05
C SER A 71 -3.14 -11.23 12.17
N LEU A 72 -2.44 -11.86 11.20
CA LEU A 72 -2.20 -13.30 11.23
C LEU A 72 -1.19 -13.65 12.34
N GLU A 73 -1.38 -14.83 12.95
CA GLU A 73 -0.48 -15.34 13.99
C GLU A 73 0.99 -15.39 13.54
N ALA A 74 1.23 -15.69 12.26
CA ALA A 74 2.56 -15.72 11.67
C ALA A 74 3.30 -14.36 11.76
N PHE A 75 2.55 -13.26 11.85
CA PHE A 75 2.99 -11.85 11.96
C PHE A 75 3.02 -11.29 13.38
N GLN A 76 2.67 -12.11 14.39
CA GLN A 76 2.85 -11.72 15.77
C GLN A 76 4.33 -11.43 16.08
N GLY A 77 4.56 -10.28 16.71
CA GLY A 77 5.88 -9.78 17.08
C GLY A 77 6.59 -8.95 16.02
N ALA A 78 6.00 -8.73 14.83
CA ALA A 78 6.47 -7.68 13.93
C ALA A 78 6.29 -6.30 14.58
N SER A 79 7.19 -5.36 14.29
CA SER A 79 7.09 -4.02 14.85
C SER A 79 5.94 -3.23 14.22
N GLU A 80 5.36 -2.30 14.97
CA GLU A 80 4.30 -1.42 14.46
C GLU A 80 4.76 -0.61 13.24
N LEU A 81 6.03 -0.16 13.25
CA LEU A 81 6.63 0.57 12.15
C LEU A 81 6.75 -0.28 10.87
N PHE A 82 7.00 -1.59 11.01
CA PHE A 82 6.96 -2.52 9.87
C PHE A 82 5.57 -2.60 9.24
N GLY A 83 4.53 -2.69 10.07
CA GLY A 83 3.14 -2.63 9.60
C GLY A 83 2.82 -1.33 8.87
N ARG A 84 3.27 -0.18 9.39
CA ARG A 84 3.07 1.13 8.76
C ARG A 84 3.72 1.23 7.38
N HIS A 85 4.97 0.81 7.22
CA HIS A 85 5.65 0.83 5.91
C HIS A 85 5.03 -0.16 4.91
N LEU A 86 4.60 -1.34 5.37
CA LEU A 86 3.91 -2.30 4.50
C LEU A 86 2.59 -1.74 3.99
N ARG A 87 1.80 -1.12 4.87
CA ARG A 87 0.57 -0.43 4.47
C ARG A 87 0.86 0.71 3.49
N ALA A 88 1.85 1.55 3.77
CA ALA A 88 2.24 2.64 2.86
C ALA A 88 2.68 2.14 1.49
N MET A 89 3.40 1.00 1.40
CA MET A 89 3.78 0.39 0.12
C MET A 89 2.57 -0.11 -0.65
N VAL A 90 1.62 -0.77 0.01
CA VAL A 90 0.38 -1.26 -0.64
C VAL A 90 -0.42 -0.09 -1.20
N LEU A 91 -0.65 0.95 -0.40
CA LEU A 91 -1.45 2.12 -0.79
C LEU A 91 -0.78 2.92 -1.90
N SER A 92 0.52 3.23 -1.77
CA SER A 92 1.23 3.99 -2.80
C SER A 92 1.31 3.25 -4.13
N ARG A 93 1.63 1.94 -4.12
CA ARG A 93 1.63 1.13 -5.36
C ARG A 93 0.26 1.04 -6.00
N HIS A 94 -0.80 1.03 -5.20
CA HIS A 94 -2.15 1.09 -5.74
C HIS A 94 -2.41 2.42 -6.44
N ALA A 95 -2.18 3.54 -5.77
CA ALA A 95 -2.37 4.88 -6.30
C ALA A 95 -1.54 5.14 -7.57
N GLN A 96 -0.29 4.69 -7.57
CA GLN A 96 0.63 4.80 -8.71
C GLN A 96 0.28 3.86 -9.87
N MET A 97 -0.74 3.01 -9.71
CA MET A 97 -1.06 1.95 -10.67
C MET A 97 0.15 1.06 -10.98
N ALA A 98 1.03 0.87 -9.99
CA ALA A 98 2.31 0.20 -10.16
C ALA A 98 2.12 -1.25 -10.64
N PRO A 99 3.05 -1.77 -11.48
CA PRO A 99 3.10 -3.18 -11.79
C PRO A 99 3.22 -4.02 -10.52
N GLY A 100 2.45 -5.11 -10.42
CA GLY A 100 2.50 -5.98 -9.23
C GLY A 100 1.83 -5.40 -7.99
N ARG A 101 1.06 -4.31 -8.10
CA ARG A 101 0.16 -3.86 -7.04
C ARG A 101 -0.81 -4.99 -6.62
N VAL A 102 -1.19 -4.97 -5.36
CA VAL A 102 -2.29 -5.77 -4.84
C VAL A 102 -3.56 -4.97 -5.07
N GLU A 103 -4.55 -5.57 -5.71
CA GLU A 103 -5.87 -4.95 -5.83
C GLU A 103 -6.54 -4.96 -4.46
N PRO A 104 -7.04 -3.82 -4.00
CA PRO A 104 -7.75 -3.73 -2.76
C PRO A 104 -9.14 -4.32 -3.03
N VAL A 105 -9.37 -5.47 -2.42
CA VAL A 105 -10.64 -6.20 -2.42
C VAL A 105 -10.92 -6.55 -0.98
N ASP A 106 -12.19 -6.58 -0.61
CA ASP A 106 -12.53 -7.01 0.74
C ASP A 106 -12.21 -8.51 0.92
N ARG A 107 -12.27 -8.98 2.17
CA ARG A 107 -11.95 -10.39 2.46
C ARG A 107 -12.89 -11.38 1.77
N ALA A 108 -14.19 -11.09 1.73
CA ALA A 108 -15.18 -11.98 1.12
C ALA A 108 -15.01 -12.03 -0.40
N GLU A 109 -14.75 -10.88 -1.02
CA GLU A 109 -14.39 -10.74 -2.43
C GLU A 109 -13.12 -11.52 -2.75
N PHE A 110 -12.06 -11.34 -1.95
CA PHE A 110 -10.81 -12.08 -2.12
C PHE A 110 -11.02 -13.59 -2.03
N GLU A 111 -11.75 -14.05 -1.00
CA GLU A 111 -12.04 -15.48 -0.82
C GLU A 111 -12.89 -16.07 -1.96
N ALA A 112 -13.69 -15.24 -2.63
CA ALA A 112 -14.50 -15.59 -3.81
C ALA A 112 -13.73 -15.56 -5.14
N LEU A 113 -12.53 -14.96 -5.19
CA LEU A 113 -11.70 -14.93 -6.42
C LEU A 113 -11.26 -16.35 -6.83
N PRO A 114 -10.93 -16.58 -8.10
CA PRO A 114 -10.29 -17.83 -8.53
C PRO A 114 -9.02 -18.12 -7.73
N ALA A 115 -8.75 -19.39 -7.43
CA ALA A 115 -7.62 -19.79 -6.60
C ALA A 115 -6.26 -19.30 -7.15
N ARG A 116 -6.08 -19.29 -8.48
CA ARG A 116 -4.92 -18.67 -9.14
C ARG A 116 -4.78 -17.18 -8.85
N THR A 117 -5.88 -16.43 -8.82
CA THR A 117 -5.87 -15.00 -8.52
C THR A 117 -5.54 -14.75 -7.06
N GLN A 118 -6.08 -15.56 -6.14
CA GLN A 118 -5.73 -15.52 -4.72
C GLN A 118 -4.23 -15.79 -4.52
N LEU A 119 -3.69 -16.82 -5.18
CA LEU A 119 -2.27 -17.16 -5.11
C LEU A 119 -1.38 -16.04 -5.65
N ALA A 120 -1.71 -15.49 -6.82
CA ALA A 120 -0.96 -14.38 -7.41
C ALA A 120 -0.98 -13.11 -6.53
N GLY A 121 -2.11 -12.84 -5.87
CA GLY A 121 -2.20 -11.77 -4.87
C GLY A 121 -1.29 -12.02 -3.67
N ALA A 122 -1.29 -13.24 -3.14
CA ALA A 122 -0.43 -13.63 -2.02
C ALA A 122 1.07 -13.56 -2.36
N GLU A 123 1.47 -13.97 -3.56
CA GLU A 123 2.86 -13.89 -4.03
C GLU A 123 3.35 -12.43 -4.16
N ARG A 124 2.51 -11.54 -4.70
CA ARG A 124 2.83 -10.10 -4.77
C ARG A 124 3.00 -9.50 -3.39
N LEU A 125 2.14 -9.89 -2.47
CA LEU A 125 2.18 -9.37 -1.11
C LEU A 125 3.36 -9.93 -0.32
N GLU A 126 3.77 -11.18 -0.56
CA GLU A 126 5.01 -11.73 0.00
C GLU A 126 6.23 -10.94 -0.48
N ALA A 127 6.27 -10.58 -1.77
CA ALA A 127 7.36 -9.75 -2.29
C ALA A 127 7.41 -8.36 -1.63
N MET A 128 6.26 -7.74 -1.36
CA MET A 128 6.19 -6.46 -0.64
C MET A 128 6.67 -6.59 0.81
N VAL A 129 6.27 -7.67 1.50
CA VAL A 129 6.74 -8.01 2.85
C VAL A 129 8.27 -8.17 2.89
N ASP A 130 8.83 -8.90 1.94
CA ASP A 130 10.28 -9.09 1.79
C ASP A 130 11.01 -7.76 1.52
N GLU A 131 10.43 -6.90 0.68
CA GLU A 131 11.00 -5.61 0.31
C GLU A 131 11.04 -4.64 1.50
N VAL A 132 9.93 -4.48 2.22
CA VAL A 132 9.86 -3.64 3.43
C VAL A 132 10.80 -4.17 4.50
N PHE A 133 10.83 -5.48 4.73
CA PHE A 133 11.69 -6.09 5.74
C PHE A 133 13.17 -5.82 5.43
N SER A 134 13.58 -6.08 4.19
CA SER A 134 14.97 -5.91 3.75
C SER A 134 15.40 -4.45 3.79
N TRP A 135 14.52 -3.55 3.34
CA TRP A 135 14.78 -2.11 3.40
C TRP A 135 14.91 -1.64 4.86
N MET A 136 13.97 -1.97 5.76
CA MET A 136 14.05 -1.55 7.17
C MET A 136 15.35 -2.02 7.83
N ARG A 137 15.75 -3.27 7.58
CA ARG A 137 17.03 -3.82 8.06
C ARG A 137 18.23 -3.04 7.51
N SER A 138 18.19 -2.63 6.23
CA SER A 138 19.25 -1.81 5.61
C SER A 138 19.40 -0.43 6.26
N GLN A 139 18.30 0.10 6.84
CA GLN A 139 18.29 1.36 7.58
C GLN A 139 18.69 1.20 9.07
N GLY A 140 19.07 -0.01 9.50
CA GLY A 140 19.40 -0.29 10.90
C GLY A 140 18.19 -0.42 11.81
N MET A 141 16.98 -0.53 11.26
CA MET A 141 15.76 -0.79 12.02
C MET A 141 15.58 -2.28 12.31
N ASP A 142 14.76 -2.58 13.31
CA ASP A 142 14.35 -3.94 13.64
C ASP A 142 12.87 -4.16 13.26
N PRO A 143 12.58 -4.57 12.00
CA PRO A 143 11.20 -4.82 11.58
C PRO A 143 10.57 -5.98 12.36
N TRP A 144 11.39 -6.90 12.88
CA TRP A 144 10.91 -8.09 13.56
C TRP A 144 11.97 -8.66 14.51
N PRO A 145 11.87 -8.34 15.81
CA PRO A 145 12.84 -8.75 16.80
C PRO A 145 13.11 -10.26 16.78
N GLY A 146 14.38 -10.61 16.66
CA GLY A 146 14.86 -12.00 16.68
C GLY A 146 14.66 -12.78 15.37
N ARG A 147 14.11 -12.17 14.31
CA ARG A 147 13.98 -12.82 12.99
C ARG A 147 15.00 -12.28 11.99
N GLN A 148 15.51 -13.18 11.15
CA GLN A 148 16.41 -12.83 10.03
C GLN A 148 15.68 -12.65 8.70
N ALA A 149 14.43 -13.12 8.61
CA ALA A 149 13.57 -13.03 7.44
C ALA A 149 12.09 -13.01 7.89
N PRO A 150 11.18 -12.43 7.09
CA PRO A 150 9.75 -12.53 7.34
C PRO A 150 9.25 -13.97 7.07
N PRO A 151 8.10 -14.36 7.64
CA PRO A 151 7.48 -15.64 7.35
C PRO A 151 7.01 -15.69 5.89
N ARG A 152 7.04 -16.90 5.31
CA ARG A 152 6.52 -17.14 3.98
C ARG A 152 5.00 -17.23 4.03
N LEU A 153 4.34 -16.37 3.26
CA LEU A 153 2.89 -16.37 3.05
C LEU A 153 2.49 -17.52 2.14
N VAL A 154 3.30 -17.76 1.11
CA VAL A 154 3.05 -18.78 0.11
C VAL A 154 3.95 -19.99 0.40
N ASN A 155 3.36 -21.00 1.03
CA ASN A 155 4.01 -22.30 1.26
C ASN A 155 3.41 -23.39 0.37
N GLU A 156 4.09 -24.54 0.27
CA GLU A 156 3.63 -25.69 -0.54
C GLU A 156 2.21 -26.11 -0.18
N LYS A 157 1.86 -26.13 1.11
CA LYS A 157 0.51 -26.45 1.58
C LYS A 157 -0.55 -25.49 1.03
N LEU A 158 -0.26 -24.18 0.96
CA LEU A 158 -1.17 -23.21 0.36
C LEU A 158 -1.30 -23.42 -1.15
N ARG A 159 -0.19 -23.71 -1.84
CA ARG A 159 -0.19 -24.05 -3.28
C ARG A 159 -1.03 -25.29 -3.56
N ASP A 160 -0.90 -26.33 -2.74
CA ASP A 160 -1.66 -27.57 -2.85
C ASP A 160 -3.16 -27.36 -2.59
N LEU A 161 -3.51 -26.57 -1.56
CA LEU A 161 -4.90 -26.21 -1.26
C LEU A 161 -5.55 -25.41 -2.39
N MET A 162 -4.79 -24.48 -3.00
CA MET A 162 -5.29 -23.68 -4.12
C MET A 162 -5.42 -24.52 -5.39
N ALA A 163 -4.50 -25.45 -5.65
CA ALA A 163 -4.63 -26.40 -6.76
C ALA A 163 -5.85 -27.31 -6.61
N ALA A 164 -6.18 -27.73 -5.38
CA ALA A 164 -7.36 -28.55 -5.10
C ALA A 164 -8.70 -27.82 -5.28
N LYS A 165 -8.72 -26.48 -5.16
CA LYS A 165 -9.92 -25.66 -5.41
C LYS A 165 -10.28 -25.52 -6.90
N GLU A 166 -9.39 -25.90 -7.82
CA GLU A 166 -9.62 -25.81 -9.27
C GLU A 166 -10.23 -27.10 -9.88
N VAL A 167 -10.53 -28.11 -9.07
CA VAL A 167 -11.05 -29.42 -9.47
C VAL A 167 -12.55 -29.55 -9.21
#